data_AF-A0A2G9TDV7-F1
#
_entry.id   AF-A0A2G9TDV7-F1
#
_cell.length_a   1.000
_cell.length_b   1.000
_cell.length_c   1.000
_cell.angle_alpha   90.00
_cell.angle_beta   90.00
_cell.angle_gamma   90.00
#
_symmetry.space_group_name_H-M   'P 1'
#
loop_
_entity.id
_entity.type
_entity.pdbx_description
1 polymer ?
#
loop_
_entity_poly.entity_id
_entity_poly.type
_entity_poly.pdbx_seq_one_letter_code
_entity_poly.pdbx_strand_id
1 'polypeptide(L)'
;MLFRKGAIKLNVALVHVSPPDSKGHCSLGVSVDISRAGVANADFVIGLANKNMPRTFGDSVIHSSHIDVLVEDHSFPVHELPAGKMSEEEQKIGTIIARIWWTTDPPFKW
;
A
#
# COMPACT_ATOMS: atom_id res chain seq x y z
N MET A 1 -9.86 -10.12 -6.94
CA MET A 1 -10.81 -11.25 -7.05
C MET A 1 -10.14 -12.62 -7.10
N LEU A 2 -8.91 -12.77 -7.63
CA LEU A 2 -8.27 -14.08 -7.85
C LEU A 2 -8.11 -14.91 -6.56
N PHE A 3 -7.45 -14.37 -5.53
CA PHE A 3 -7.25 -15.10 -4.26
C PHE A 3 -8.55 -15.34 -3.50
N ARG A 4 -9.41 -14.32 -3.38
CA ARG A 4 -10.71 -14.42 -2.69
C ARG A 4 -11.66 -15.46 -3.31
N LYS A 5 -11.54 -15.73 -4.61
CA LYS A 5 -12.35 -16.74 -5.31
C LYS A 5 -11.67 -18.11 -5.37
N GLY A 6 -10.46 -18.26 -4.81
CA GLY A 6 -9.67 -19.48 -4.92
C GLY A 6 -9.24 -19.83 -6.35
N ALA A 7 -9.33 -18.87 -7.29
CA ALA A 7 -8.94 -19.11 -8.69
C ALA A 7 -7.43 -19.35 -8.83
N ILE A 8 -6.65 -18.83 -7.88
CA ILE A 8 -5.23 -19.12 -7.69
C ILE A 8 -5.04 -19.44 -6.21
N LYS A 9 -4.42 -20.59 -5.93
CA LYS A 9 -4.02 -20.95 -4.56
C LYS A 9 -2.79 -20.14 -4.16
N LEU A 10 -2.86 -19.48 -3.01
CA LEU A 10 -1.74 -18.74 -2.42
C LEU A 10 -1.26 -19.49 -1.19
N ASN A 11 -0.10 -20.14 -1.27
CA ASN A 11 0.43 -20.86 -0.11
C ASN A 11 1.08 -19.93 0.90
N VAL A 12 1.85 -18.95 0.43
CA VAL A 12 2.57 -18.02 1.30
C VAL A 12 2.41 -16.59 0.82
N ALA A 13 2.11 -15.67 1.72
CA ALA A 13 2.16 -14.22 1.48
C ALA A 13 3.34 -13.61 2.26
N LEU A 14 4.28 -12.97 1.54
CA LEU A 14 5.31 -12.14 2.15
C LEU A 14 4.86 -10.68 2.07
N VAL A 15 4.77 -10.01 3.22
CA VAL A 15 4.30 -8.63 3.31
C VAL A 15 5.25 -7.76 4.12
N HIS A 16 5.34 -6.48 3.76
CA HIS A 16 6.11 -5.47 4.48
C HIS A 16 5.13 -4.58 5.24
N VAL A 17 5.29 -4.50 6.56
CA VAL A 17 4.32 -3.85 7.45
C VAL A 17 5.01 -2.91 8.44
N SER A 18 4.24 -1.99 9.02
CA SER A 18 4.68 -1.31 10.24
C SER A 18 4.72 -2.31 11.41
N PRO A 19 5.52 -2.05 12.46
CA PRO A 19 5.43 -2.80 13.71
C PRO A 19 4.02 -2.73 14.31
N PRO A 20 3.58 -3.74 15.10
CA PRO A 20 2.30 -3.70 15.78
C PRO A 20 2.23 -2.51 16.75
N ASP A 21 1.05 -1.89 16.86
CA ASP A 21 0.78 -0.89 17.90
C ASP A 21 0.43 -1.53 19.25
N SER A 22 0.08 -0.70 20.24
CA SER A 22 -0.33 -1.17 21.58
C SER A 22 -1.56 -2.08 21.58
N LYS A 23 -2.33 -2.11 20.50
CA LYS A 23 -3.49 -2.98 20.30
C LYS A 23 -3.17 -4.15 19.37
N GLY A 24 -1.91 -4.40 19.05
CA GLY A 24 -1.48 -5.48 18.18
C GLY A 24 -1.73 -5.24 16.68
N HIS A 25 -2.05 -4.02 16.25
CA HIS A 25 -2.33 -3.77 14.83
C HIS A 25 -1.10 -3.30 14.07
N CYS A 26 -0.81 -3.96 12.96
CA CYS A 26 0.15 -3.55 11.95
C CYS A 26 -0.56 -2.78 10.82
N SER A 27 0.22 -2.07 10.00
CA SER A 27 -0.25 -1.43 8.77
C SER A 27 0.52 -1.98 7.57
N LEU A 28 -0.20 -2.36 6.51
CA LEU A 28 0.37 -2.68 5.18
C LEU A 28 1.03 -1.47 4.49
N GLY A 29 0.82 -0.27 5.03
CA GLY A 29 1.50 0.96 4.62
C GLY A 29 1.16 1.38 3.21
N VAL A 30 2.17 1.47 2.35
CA VAL A 30 2.04 2.03 1.00
C VAL A 30 1.38 1.09 -0.02
N SER A 31 1.18 -0.19 0.33
CA SER A 31 0.59 -1.18 -0.57
C SER A 31 -0.53 -1.95 0.13
N VAL A 32 -1.77 -1.60 -0.17
CA VAL A 32 -2.99 -2.31 0.29
C VAL A 32 -3.58 -3.20 -0.80
N ASP A 33 -3.39 -2.78 -2.06
CA ASP A 33 -3.90 -3.36 -3.30
C ASP A 33 -4.30 -4.85 -3.26
N ILE A 34 -3.39 -5.73 -3.66
CA ILE A 34 -3.54 -7.18 -3.68
C ILE A 34 -2.99 -7.75 -2.36
N SER A 35 -2.05 -7.07 -1.70
CA SER A 35 -1.46 -7.47 -0.41
C SER A 35 -2.53 -7.76 0.65
N ARG A 36 -3.58 -6.94 0.76
CA ARG A 36 -4.68 -7.17 1.71
C ARG A 36 -5.43 -8.45 1.41
N ALA A 37 -5.65 -8.76 0.13
CA ALA A 37 -6.26 -10.03 -0.26
C ALA A 37 -5.30 -11.21 -0.05
N GLY A 38 -4.00 -11.01 -0.24
CA GLY A 38 -2.97 -12.01 0.02
C GLY A 38 -2.94 -12.45 1.48
N VAL A 39 -2.83 -11.49 2.41
CA VAL A 39 -2.85 -11.76 3.86
C VAL A 39 -4.12 -12.51 4.28
N ALA A 40 -5.28 -12.16 3.70
CA ALA A 40 -6.54 -12.76 4.09
C ALA A 40 -6.80 -14.17 3.51
N ASN A 41 -6.01 -14.63 2.54
CA ASN A 41 -6.28 -15.88 1.81
C ASN A 41 -5.07 -16.82 1.69
N ALA A 42 -3.88 -16.41 2.14
CA ALA A 42 -2.72 -17.29 2.13
C ALA A 42 -2.83 -18.38 3.20
N ASP A 43 -2.29 -19.57 2.91
CA ASP A 43 -2.16 -20.62 3.93
C ASP A 43 -1.17 -20.21 5.05
N PHE A 44 -0.21 -19.34 4.73
CA PHE A 44 0.83 -18.84 5.65
C PHE A 44 1.25 -17.40 5.31
N VAL A 45 1.48 -16.56 6.32
CA VAL A 45 1.81 -15.14 6.18
C VAL A 45 3.10 -14.81 6.92
N ILE A 46 4.08 -14.29 6.18
CA ILE A 46 5.35 -13.80 6.73
C ILE A 46 5.35 -12.28 6.60
N GLY A 47 5.44 -11.59 7.73
CA GLY A 47 5.54 -10.14 7.80
C GLY A 47 6.95 -9.67 8.08
N LEU A 48 7.43 -8.67 7.35
CA LEU A 48 8.62 -7.89 7.67
C LEU A 48 8.17 -6.59 8.34
N ALA A 49 8.42 -6.44 9.63
CA ALA A 49 8.08 -5.26 10.42
C ALA A 49 9.20 -4.22 10.34
N ASN A 50 8.89 -3.07 9.76
CA ASN A 50 9.82 -1.95 9.61
C ASN A 50 9.20 -0.67 10.16
N LYS A 51 9.86 -0.03 11.15
CA LYS A 51 9.41 1.25 11.74
C LYS A 51 9.29 2.38 10.72
N ASN A 52 9.99 2.28 9.59
CA ASN A 52 9.96 3.26 8.51
C ASN A 52 8.74 3.05 7.59
N MET A 53 8.03 1.92 7.67
CA MET A 53 6.80 1.69 6.93
C MET A 53 5.68 2.59 7.46
N PRO A 54 5.08 3.47 6.63
CA PRO A 54 4.02 4.37 7.06
C PRO A 54 2.81 3.61 7.61
N ARG A 55 2.19 4.18 8.65
CA ARG A 55 0.91 3.71 9.16
C ARG A 55 -0.22 4.43 8.43
N THR A 56 -0.75 3.82 7.39
CA THR A 56 -1.90 4.32 6.63
C THR A 56 -3.21 3.85 7.27
N PHE A 57 -4.32 4.55 7.01
CA PHE A 57 -5.64 4.22 7.55
C PHE A 57 -6.52 3.50 6.52
N GLY A 58 -7.62 2.90 7.00
CA GLY A 58 -8.56 2.15 6.17
C GLY A 58 -8.19 0.66 6.11
N ASP A 59 -8.26 0.07 4.91
CA ASP A 59 -8.07 -1.36 4.70
C ASP A 59 -6.61 -1.86 4.86
N SER A 60 -5.67 -0.94 5.10
CA SER A 60 -4.27 -1.24 5.41
C SER A 60 -4.07 -1.89 6.78
N VAL A 61 -5.03 -1.72 7.70
CA VAL A 61 -4.89 -2.15 9.09
C VAL A 61 -5.15 -3.65 9.21
N ILE A 62 -4.15 -4.39 9.73
CA ILE A 62 -4.24 -5.82 9.98
C ILE A 62 -3.78 -6.13 11.41
N HIS A 63 -4.49 -6.99 12.12
CA HIS A 63 -4.04 -7.44 13.44
C HIS A 63 -2.90 -8.45 13.28
N SER A 64 -1.88 -8.38 14.14
CA SER A 64 -0.69 -9.24 14.11
C SER A 64 -1.01 -10.72 14.20
N SER A 65 -2.17 -11.11 14.74
CA SER A 65 -2.65 -12.50 14.74
C SER A 65 -2.93 -13.08 13.35
N HIS A 66 -2.95 -12.26 12.30
CA HIS A 66 -3.06 -12.73 10.91
C HIS A 66 -1.69 -12.97 10.26
N ILE A 67 -0.60 -12.82 11.02
CA ILE A 67 0.77 -13.00 10.55
C ILE A 67 1.36 -14.16 11.34
N ASP A 68 1.73 -15.24 10.65
CA ASP A 68 2.30 -16.44 11.27
C ASP A 68 3.73 -16.22 11.77
N VAL A 69 4.52 -15.46 11.01
CA VAL A 69 5.90 -15.09 11.39
C VAL A 69 6.12 -13.62 11.13
N LEU A 70 6.51 -12.88 12.17
CA LEU A 70 6.88 -11.47 12.07
C LEU A 70 8.39 -11.31 12.30
N VAL A 71 9.09 -10.88 11.26
CA VAL A 71 10.52 -10.57 11.28
C VAL A 71 10.68 -9.07 11.48
N GLU A 72 11.39 -8.66 12.52
CA GLU A 72 11.66 -7.24 12.77
C GLU A 72 12.99 -6.82 12.13
N ASP A 73 12.93 -5.86 11.22
CA ASP A 73 14.11 -5.18 10.69
C ASP A 73 13.79 -3.71 10.42
N HIS A 74 14.56 -2.83 11.06
CA HIS A 74 14.37 -1.39 11.04
C HIS A 74 15.57 -0.65 10.42
N SER A 75 16.50 -1.40 9.83
CA SER A 75 17.78 -0.90 9.34
C SER A 75 17.69 -0.15 8.02
N PHE A 76 16.58 -0.31 7.27
CA PHE A 76 16.43 0.23 5.92
C PHE A 76 15.17 1.11 5.77
N PRO A 77 15.24 2.20 4.99
CA PRO A 77 14.09 3.02 4.67
C PRO A 77 13.14 2.28 3.71
N VAL A 78 11.91 2.77 3.58
CA VAL A 78 11.01 2.31 2.50
C VAL A 78 11.59 2.75 1.17
N HIS A 79 11.41 1.93 0.14
CA HIS A 79 11.86 2.25 -1.20
C HIS A 79 11.14 3.50 -1.75
N GLU A 80 11.92 4.46 -2.23
CA GLU A 80 11.43 5.68 -2.86
C GLU A 80 11.70 5.65 -4.37
N LEU A 81 10.70 6.06 -5.15
CA LEU A 81 10.88 6.31 -6.58
C LEU A 81 11.29 7.77 -6.76
N PRO A 82 12.52 8.08 -7.24
CA PRO A 82 12.94 9.45 -7.45
C PRO A 82 12.07 10.12 -8.52
N ALA A 83 11.72 11.39 -8.29
CA ALA A 83 11.01 12.18 -9.28
C ALA A 83 11.90 12.41 -10.53
N GLY A 84 11.35 12.09 -11.71
CA GLY A 84 11.99 12.39 -12.98
C GLY A 84 11.99 13.89 -13.30
N LYS A 85 12.83 14.29 -14.27
CA LYS A 85 12.75 15.63 -14.86
C LYS A 85 11.58 15.66 -15.85
N MET A 86 10.70 16.64 -15.70
CA MET A 86 9.57 16.84 -16.60
C MET A 86 10.04 17.44 -17.93
N SER A 87 9.61 16.87 -19.06
CA SER A 87 9.87 17.41 -20.40
C SER A 87 8.96 18.59 -20.74
N GLU A 88 9.28 19.33 -21.80
CA GLU A 88 8.42 20.41 -22.30
C GLU A 88 7.06 19.87 -22.77
N GLU A 89 7.02 18.69 -23.36
CA GLU A 89 5.80 18.00 -23.79
C GLU A 89 4.94 17.61 -22.59
N GLU A 90 5.53 17.02 -21.55
CA GLU A 90 4.84 16.66 -20.31
C GLU A 90 4.24 17.90 -19.62
N GLN A 91 4.97 19.02 -19.60
CA GLN A 91 4.48 20.30 -19.08
C GLN A 91 3.30 20.84 -19.89
N LYS A 92 3.34 20.75 -21.23
CA LYS A 92 2.23 21.14 -22.10
C LYS A 92 0.99 20.28 -21.84
N ILE A 93 1.17 18.96 -21.72
CA ILE A 93 0.08 18.01 -21.38
C ILE A 93 -0.54 18.37 -20.03
N GLY A 94 0.27 18.58 -18.99
CA GLY A 94 -0.22 18.97 -17.67
C GLY A 94 -1.02 20.27 -17.68
N THR A 95 -0.58 21.26 -18.47
CA THR A 95 -1.28 22.55 -18.61
C THR A 95 -2.65 22.38 -19.28
N ILE A 96 -2.76 21.53 -20.30
CA ILE A 96 -4.04 21.25 -20.97
C ILE A 96 -5.00 20.54 -20.02
N ILE A 97 -4.55 19.52 -19.28
CA ILE A 97 -5.36 18.80 -18.29
C ILE A 97 -5.91 19.77 -17.24
N ALA A 98 -5.04 20.63 -16.68
CA ALA A 98 -5.43 21.61 -15.68
C ALA A 98 -6.48 22.61 -16.20
N ARG A 99 -6.31 23.09 -17.45
CA ARG A 99 -7.27 23.99 -18.09
C ARG A 99 -8.64 23.35 -18.27
N ILE A 100 -8.71 22.09 -18.71
CA ILE A 100 -9.98 21.39 -18.93
C ILE A 100 -10.71 21.19 -17.60
N TRP A 101 -10.01 20.65 -16.59
CA TRP A 101 -10.58 20.42 -15.25
C TRP A 101 -11.20 21.67 -14.64
N TRP A 102 -10.58 22.84 -14.83
CA TRP A 102 -11.11 24.11 -14.32
C TRP A 102 -12.35 24.62 -15.08
N THR A 103 -12.59 24.13 -16.30
CA THR A 103 -13.67 24.60 -17.16
C THR A 103 -14.89 23.68 -17.20
N THR A 104 -14.76 22.41 -16.80
CA THR A 104 -15.82 21.39 -16.97
C THR A 104 -16.60 21.04 -15.69
N ASP A 105 -16.26 21.60 -14.52
CA ASP A 105 -17.04 21.43 -13.27
C ASP A 105 -16.69 22.56 -12.28
N PRO A 106 -17.63 23.16 -11.52
CA PRO A 106 -17.26 24.07 -10.44
C PRO A 106 -16.50 23.29 -9.36
N PRO A 107 -15.46 23.88 -8.73
CA PRO A 107 -14.66 23.18 -7.74
C PRO A 107 -15.57 22.73 -6.60
N PHE A 108 -15.51 21.43 -6.29
CA PHE A 108 -16.11 20.74 -5.15
C PHE A 108 -16.75 21.67 -4.10
N LYS A 109 -18.09 21.66 -4.02
CA LYS A 109 -18.82 22.20 -2.87
C LYS A 109 -18.72 21.17 -1.73
N TRP A 110 -18.10 21.56 -0.62
CA TRP A 110 -18.24 20.88 0.67
C TRP A 110 -19.67 21.03 1.19
#